data_AF-A0A1F8PMJ6-F1
#
_entry.id   AF-A0A1F8PMJ6-F1
#
_cell.length_a   1.000
_cell.length_b   1.000
_cell.length_c   1.000
_cell.angle_alpha   90.00
_cell.angle_beta   90.00
_cell.angle_gamma   90.00
#
_symmetry.space_group_name_H-M   'P 1'
#
loop_
_entity.id
_entity.type
_entity.pdbx_description
1 polymer ?
#
loop_
_entity_poly.entity_id
_entity_poly.type
_entity_poly.pdbx_seq_one_letter_code
_entity_poly.pdbx_strand_id
1 'polypeptide(L)'
;MKHVLAMAYHNIRGHRTEKTELDYLRLVYAITKMRKEGEDAQGYFIAIAEGIPNQLSKWENDYRANQSVKLISALPSNYFNNSAGRRKMSDLSGIVATAILDTNPHRSNSAIRQSIQDGILDETMIALEPHIQQIKDESRFPLGIRWDYYGVVGSV
;
A
#
# COMPACT_ATOMS: atom_id res chain seq x y z
N MET A 1 21.26 5.93 -1.95
CA MET A 1 19.85 6.22 -2.27
C MET A 1 19.08 4.93 -2.11
N LYS A 2 17.98 4.95 -1.35
CA LYS A 2 17.16 3.77 -1.07
C LYS A 2 15.89 3.80 -1.90
N HIS A 3 15.60 2.72 -2.62
CA HIS A 3 14.37 2.50 -3.34
C HIS A 3 13.30 1.94 -2.42
N VAL A 4 12.09 2.47 -2.50
CA VAL A 4 10.96 2.05 -1.68
C VAL A 4 9.80 1.70 -2.60
N LEU A 5 9.38 0.44 -2.57
CA LEU A 5 8.29 -0.09 -3.39
C LEU A 5 7.14 -0.53 -2.51
N ALA A 6 5.90 -0.25 -2.92
CA ALA A 6 4.74 -0.80 -2.25
C ALA A 6 3.67 -1.34 -3.19
N MET A 7 2.99 -2.38 -2.72
CA MET A 7 1.72 -2.90 -3.27
C MET A 7 0.66 -2.79 -2.18
N ALA A 8 -0.51 -2.29 -2.54
CA ALA A 8 -1.63 -2.11 -1.64
C ALA A 8 -2.75 -3.11 -1.95
N TYR A 9 -3.30 -3.71 -0.90
CA TYR A 9 -4.42 -4.64 -1.00
C TYR A 9 -5.64 -4.09 -0.27
N HIS A 10 -6.75 -3.98 -1.00
CA HIS A 10 -7.92 -3.22 -0.56
C HIS A 10 -9.17 -4.08 -0.27
N ASN A 11 -9.03 -5.40 -0.06
CA ASN A 11 -10.20 -6.27 0.02
C ASN A 11 -10.81 -6.31 1.43
N ILE A 12 -12.00 -5.72 1.55
CA ILE A 12 -12.83 -5.65 2.77
C ILE A 12 -13.49 -7.01 3.10
N ARG A 13 -13.38 -8.03 2.23
CA ARG A 13 -14.14 -9.29 2.37
C ARG A 13 -13.32 -10.58 2.54
N GLY A 14 -12.02 -10.49 2.80
CA GLY A 14 -11.22 -11.66 3.22
C GLY A 14 -11.07 -12.80 2.21
N HIS A 15 -11.51 -12.65 0.95
CA HIS A 15 -11.30 -13.67 -0.06
C HIS A 15 -9.85 -13.64 -0.56
N ARG A 16 -9.19 -14.80 -0.49
CA ARG A 16 -7.95 -15.10 -1.20
C ARG A 16 -8.15 -14.85 -2.69
N THR A 17 -7.57 -13.77 -3.22
CA THR A 17 -7.32 -13.67 -4.65
C THR A 17 -5.88 -14.09 -4.89
N GLU A 18 -5.67 -15.13 -5.70
CA GLU A 18 -4.35 -15.59 -6.18
C GLU A 18 -3.49 -14.41 -6.69
N LYS A 19 -4.16 -13.39 -7.23
CA LYS A 19 -3.57 -12.11 -7.61
C LYS A 19 -2.81 -11.43 -6.45
N THR A 20 -3.35 -11.39 -5.24
CA THR A 20 -2.75 -10.72 -4.08
C THR A 20 -1.47 -11.42 -3.64
N GLU A 21 -1.48 -12.75 -3.65
CA GLU A 21 -0.31 -13.55 -3.36
C GLU A 21 0.76 -13.35 -4.43
N LEU A 22 0.35 -13.32 -5.71
CA LEU A 22 1.25 -13.03 -6.82
C LEU A 22 1.85 -11.61 -6.70
N ASP A 23 1.08 -10.61 -6.31
CA ASP A 23 1.55 -9.24 -6.10
C ASP A 23 2.54 -9.16 -4.94
N TYR A 24 2.30 -9.88 -3.84
CA TYR A 24 3.28 -10.04 -2.76
C TYR A 24 4.57 -10.70 -3.26
N LEU A 25 4.47 -11.81 -4.00
CA LEU A 25 5.63 -12.53 -4.54
C LEU A 25 6.43 -11.69 -5.55
N ARG A 26 5.75 -10.90 -6.38
CA ARG A 26 6.37 -9.93 -7.29
C ARG A 26 7.20 -8.92 -6.53
N LEU A 27 6.67 -8.38 -5.44
CA LEU A 27 7.38 -7.44 -4.58
C LEU A 27 8.60 -8.09 -3.92
N VAL A 28 8.46 -9.29 -3.36
CA VAL A 28 9.59 -10.06 -2.79
C VAL A 28 10.68 -10.29 -3.83
N TYR A 29 10.30 -10.73 -5.04
CA TYR A 29 11.22 -10.95 -6.14
C TYR A 29 11.95 -9.66 -6.53
N ALA A 30 11.21 -8.56 -6.71
CA ALA A 30 11.77 -7.28 -7.12
C ALA A 30 12.82 -6.77 -6.12
N ILE A 31 12.49 -6.74 -4.83
CA ILE A 31 13.42 -6.30 -3.79
C ILE A 31 14.65 -7.20 -3.72
N THR A 32 14.45 -8.52 -3.80
CA THR A 32 15.56 -9.48 -3.78
C THR A 32 16.50 -9.27 -4.98
N LYS A 33 15.94 -9.02 -6.16
CA LYS A 33 16.72 -8.77 -7.37
C LYS A 33 17.50 -7.46 -7.28
N MET A 34 16.85 -6.35 -6.92
CA MET A 34 17.50 -5.04 -6.77
C MET A 34 18.64 -5.10 -5.75
N ARG A 35 18.42 -5.75 -4.59
CA ARG A 35 19.47 -5.96 -3.58
C ARG A 35 20.64 -6.80 -4.09
N LYS A 36 20.38 -7.85 -4.89
CA LYS A 36 21.44 -8.65 -5.54
C LYS A 36 22.24 -7.84 -6.56
N GLU A 37 21.62 -6.84 -7.18
CA GLU A 37 22.26 -5.90 -8.12
C GLU A 37 23.01 -4.76 -7.40
N GLY A 38 23.01 -4.76 -6.06
CA GLY A 38 23.75 -3.80 -5.23
C GLY A 38 22.94 -2.56 -4.85
N GLU A 39 21.65 -2.51 -5.18
CA GLU A 39 20.76 -1.42 -4.80
C GLU A 39 20.25 -1.58 -3.36
N ASP A 40 20.11 -0.46 -2.65
CA ASP A 40 19.36 -0.44 -1.39
C ASP A 40 17.87 -0.34 -1.70
N ALA A 41 17.10 -1.40 -1.39
CA ALA A 41 15.68 -1.48 -1.70
C ALA A 41 14.87 -2.03 -0.52
N GLN A 42 13.69 -1.48 -0.28
CA GLN A 42 12.73 -1.95 0.73
C GLN A 42 11.33 -2.08 0.13
N GLY A 43 10.70 -3.23 0.36
CA GLY A 43 9.31 -3.47 -0.04
C GLY A 43 8.34 -3.26 1.12
N TYR A 44 7.14 -2.78 0.81
CA TYR A 44 6.02 -2.68 1.72
C TYR A 44 4.77 -3.30 1.09
N PHE A 45 4.14 -4.23 1.78
CA PHE A 45 2.84 -4.77 1.38
C PHE A 45 1.79 -4.23 2.35
N ILE A 46 0.90 -3.38 1.85
CA ILE A 46 -0.02 -2.62 2.69
C ILE A 46 -1.44 -3.16 2.53
N ALA A 47 -1.96 -3.82 3.57
CA ALA A 47 -3.35 -4.22 3.63
C ALA A 47 -4.20 -3.07 4.20
N ILE A 48 -5.08 -2.53 3.37
CA ILE A 48 -6.06 -1.50 3.75
C ILE A 48 -7.41 -2.16 4.04
N ALA A 49 -7.48 -2.96 5.10
CA ALA A 49 -8.71 -3.62 5.55
C ALA A 49 -8.60 -4.14 7.00
N GLU A 50 -9.75 -4.39 7.62
CA GLU A 50 -9.85 -5.12 8.88
C GLU A 50 -9.72 -6.64 8.64
N GLY A 51 -8.91 -7.34 9.44
CA GLY A 51 -8.94 -8.81 9.50
C GLY A 51 -7.95 -9.59 8.61
N ILE A 52 -7.01 -8.93 7.93
CA ILE A 52 -5.96 -9.57 7.11
C ILE A 52 -4.65 -9.98 7.84
N PRO A 53 -4.31 -9.52 9.08
CA PRO A 53 -2.99 -9.77 9.68
C PRO A 53 -2.53 -11.24 9.68
N ASN A 54 -3.41 -12.17 10.05
CA ASN A 54 -3.05 -13.59 10.19
C ASN A 54 -2.63 -14.24 8.86
N GLN A 55 -3.20 -13.79 7.74
CA GLN A 55 -2.87 -14.35 6.43
C GLN A 55 -1.55 -13.80 5.89
N LEU A 56 -1.27 -12.53 6.12
CA LEU A 56 0.02 -11.93 5.73
C LEU A 56 1.17 -12.56 6.52
N SER A 57 0.99 -12.77 7.84
CA SER A 57 1.98 -13.47 8.65
C SER A 57 2.24 -14.90 8.16
N LYS A 58 1.21 -15.58 7.61
CA LYS A 58 1.41 -16.89 6.99
C LYS A 58 2.32 -16.81 5.77
N TRP A 59 2.10 -15.85 4.87
CA TRP A 59 2.95 -15.66 3.69
C TRP A 59 4.40 -15.30 4.03
N GLU A 60 4.62 -14.45 5.03
CA GLU A 60 5.97 -14.14 5.49
C GLU A 60 6.72 -15.39 5.95
N ASN A 61 6.03 -16.29 6.66
CA ASN A 61 6.58 -17.56 7.11
C ASN A 61 6.81 -18.55 5.96
N ASP A 62 5.83 -18.71 5.06
CA ASP A 62 5.86 -19.66 3.95
C ASP A 62 6.95 -19.28 2.93
N TYR A 63 7.10 -17.99 2.63
CA TYR A 63 8.04 -17.49 1.62
C TYR A 63 9.37 -17.01 2.17
N ARG A 64 9.53 -16.94 3.50
CA ARG A 64 10.76 -16.55 4.22
C ARG A 64 11.42 -15.31 3.61
N ALA A 65 10.65 -14.24 3.43
CA ALA A 65 11.11 -13.02 2.75
C ALA A 65 12.23 -12.24 3.50
N ASN A 66 12.73 -12.75 4.63
CA ASN A 66 13.88 -12.22 5.39
C ASN A 66 13.82 -10.69 5.59
N GLN A 67 12.64 -10.17 5.96
CA GLN A 67 12.40 -8.74 6.21
C GLN A 67 12.56 -7.82 4.97
N SER A 68 12.77 -8.38 3.78
CA SER A 68 12.89 -7.63 2.52
C SER A 68 11.60 -6.91 2.15
N VAL A 69 10.47 -7.48 2.55
CA VAL A 69 9.14 -6.89 2.41
C VAL A 69 8.49 -6.82 3.79
N LYS A 70 8.09 -5.63 4.22
CA LYS A 70 7.35 -5.42 5.46
C LYS A 70 5.86 -5.46 5.19
N LEU A 71 5.14 -6.18 6.04
CA LEU A 71 3.69 -6.29 5.98
C LEU A 71 3.06 -5.23 6.91
N ILE A 72 2.21 -4.37 6.37
CA ILE A 72 1.60 -3.27 7.11
C ILE A 72 0.08 -3.39 7.01
N SER A 73 -0.60 -3.30 8.15
CA SER A 73 -2.06 -3.18 8.20
C SER A 73 -2.41 -1.70 8.41
N ALA A 74 -2.96 -1.06 7.40
CA ALA A 74 -3.43 0.31 7.48
C ALA A 74 -4.97 0.31 7.63
N LEU A 75 -5.48 0.75 8.77
CA LEU A 75 -6.92 0.85 8.97
C LEU A 75 -7.42 2.18 8.40
N PRO A 76 -8.48 2.18 7.56
CA PRO A 76 -9.07 3.43 7.04
C PRO A 76 -9.47 4.40 8.15
N SER A 77 -9.93 3.91 9.31
CA SER A 77 -10.29 4.72 10.46
C SER A 77 -9.13 5.59 10.97
N ASN A 78 -7.89 5.12 10.88
CA ASN A 78 -6.72 5.87 11.34
C ASN A 78 -6.42 7.07 10.44
N TYR A 79 -6.71 6.97 9.14
CA TYR A 79 -6.62 8.07 8.19
C TYR A 79 -7.60 9.19 8.57
N PHE A 80 -8.87 8.86 8.78
CA PHE A 80 -9.88 9.86 9.11
C PHE A 80 -9.71 10.54 10.49
N ASN A 81 -8.93 9.94 11.39
CA ASN A 81 -8.64 10.54 12.70
C ASN A 81 -7.50 11.58 12.65
N ASN A 82 -6.67 11.58 11.61
CA ASN A 82 -5.58 12.57 11.46
C ASN A 82 -6.06 13.86 10.77
N SER A 83 -5.20 14.88 10.68
CA SER A 83 -5.58 16.21 10.17
C SER A 83 -5.87 16.24 8.67
N ALA A 84 -5.19 15.41 7.88
CA ALA A 84 -5.38 15.31 6.44
C ALA A 84 -6.65 14.54 6.09
N GLY A 85 -6.90 13.39 6.74
CA GLY A 85 -8.16 12.68 6.63
C GLY A 85 -9.34 13.45 7.19
N ARG A 86 -9.19 14.24 8.26
CA ARG A 86 -10.26 15.12 8.77
C ARG A 86 -10.67 16.21 7.78
N ARG A 87 -9.70 16.88 7.12
CA ARG A 87 -9.98 17.88 6.07
C ARG A 87 -10.70 17.23 4.89
N LYS A 88 -10.23 16.07 4.45
CA LYS A 88 -10.86 15.32 3.36
C LYS A 88 -12.26 14.81 3.74
N MET A 89 -12.47 14.46 5.01
CA MET A 89 -13.76 14.05 5.56
C MET A 89 -14.74 15.22 5.69
N SER A 90 -14.28 16.43 6.06
CA SER A 90 -15.15 17.61 6.07
C SER A 90 -15.63 17.97 4.66
N ASP A 91 -14.73 17.86 3.67
CA ASP A 91 -15.03 18.16 2.25
C ASP A 91 -15.97 17.13 1.62
N LEU A 92 -16.07 15.93 2.19
CA LEU A 92 -16.79 14.79 1.64
C LEU A 92 -17.78 14.16 2.64
N SER A 93 -18.20 14.90 3.67
CA SER A 93 -18.89 14.38 4.87
C SER A 93 -20.20 13.62 4.59
N GLY A 94 -20.84 13.82 3.44
CA GLY A 94 -22.00 13.03 3.00
C GLY A 94 -21.68 11.77 2.18
N ILE A 95 -20.45 11.63 1.67
CA ILE A 95 -20.04 10.59 0.70
C ILE A 95 -19.02 9.62 1.29
N VAL A 96 -18.17 10.07 2.22
CA VAL A 96 -17.14 9.25 2.85
C VAL A 96 -17.74 8.21 3.78
N ALA A 97 -18.77 8.56 4.57
CA ALA A 97 -19.47 7.59 5.41
C ALA A 97 -20.06 6.44 4.59
N THR A 98 -20.67 6.75 3.44
CA THR A 98 -21.18 5.77 2.47
C THR A 98 -20.05 5.06 1.72
N ALA A 99 -18.95 5.71 1.33
CA ALA A 99 -17.86 5.03 0.63
C ALA A 99 -17.11 4.01 1.50
N ILE A 100 -17.02 4.27 2.81
CA ILE A 100 -16.39 3.39 3.82
C ILE A 100 -17.35 2.28 4.28
N LEU A 101 -18.63 2.62 4.54
CA LEU A 101 -19.60 1.70 5.15
C LEU A 101 -20.52 1.00 4.13
N ASP A 102 -20.69 1.55 2.93
CA ASP A 102 -21.62 1.02 1.93
C ASP A 102 -20.96 -0.12 1.16
N THR A 103 -21.38 -1.32 1.54
CA THR A 103 -21.03 -2.60 0.94
C THR A 103 -21.73 -2.84 -0.40
N ASN A 104 -22.53 -1.88 -0.90
CA ASN A 104 -23.16 -1.96 -2.22
C ASN A 104 -22.20 -1.51 -3.35
N PRO A 105 -21.78 -2.42 -4.24
CA PRO A 105 -20.90 -2.12 -5.36
C PRO A 105 -21.55 -1.22 -6.43
N HIS A 106 -22.88 -1.05 -6.42
CA HIS A 106 -23.61 -0.33 -7.46
C HIS A 106 -23.86 1.16 -7.21
N ARG A 107 -23.56 1.69 -6.02
CA ARG A 107 -23.82 3.11 -5.68
C ARG A 107 -22.62 3.92 -5.23
N SER A 108 -21.51 3.28 -4.86
CA SER A 108 -20.35 4.01 -4.37
C SER A 108 -19.36 4.31 -5.49
N ASN A 109 -19.09 5.61 -5.64
CA ASN A 109 -18.27 6.23 -6.67
C ASN A 109 -16.83 5.70 -6.60
N SER A 110 -16.45 4.83 -7.55
CA SER A 110 -15.15 4.13 -7.57
C SER A 110 -13.96 5.09 -7.48
N ALA A 111 -14.07 6.27 -8.08
CA ALA A 111 -13.06 7.33 -8.02
C ALA A 111 -12.82 7.84 -6.58
N ILE A 112 -13.88 7.93 -5.76
CA ILE A 112 -13.77 8.39 -4.37
C ILE A 112 -13.11 7.31 -3.52
N ARG A 113 -13.48 6.04 -3.70
CA ARG A 113 -12.81 4.93 -3.01
C ARG A 113 -11.33 4.86 -3.36
N GLN A 114 -10.98 4.99 -4.64
CA GLN A 114 -9.59 5.03 -5.07
C GLN A 114 -8.84 6.21 -4.42
N SER A 115 -9.42 7.42 -4.44
CA SER A 115 -8.79 8.60 -3.82
C SER A 115 -8.58 8.47 -2.31
N ILE A 116 -9.46 7.75 -1.60
CA ILE A 116 -9.29 7.44 -0.17
C ILE A 116 -8.15 6.43 0.00
N GLN A 117 -8.11 5.38 -0.80
CA GLN A 117 -7.07 4.34 -0.77
C GLN A 117 -5.69 4.92 -1.07
N ASP A 118 -5.57 5.75 -2.10
CA ASP A 118 -4.34 6.45 -2.46
C ASP A 118 -3.88 7.36 -1.32
N GLY A 119 -4.82 8.08 -0.67
CA GLY A 119 -4.51 8.91 0.49
C GLY A 119 -3.99 8.12 1.68
N ILE A 120 -4.61 6.98 2.01
CA ILE A 120 -4.15 6.09 3.08
C ILE A 120 -2.76 5.55 2.75
N LEU A 121 -2.53 5.15 1.51
CA LEU A 121 -1.25 4.65 1.03
C LEU A 121 -0.15 5.71 1.17
N ASP A 122 -0.38 6.91 0.64
CA ASP A 122 0.57 8.02 0.70
C ASP A 122 0.96 8.36 2.15
N GLU A 123 -0.02 8.49 3.05
CA GLU A 123 0.25 8.80 4.46
C GLU A 123 0.97 7.67 5.19
N THR A 124 0.59 6.42 4.90
CA THR A 124 1.27 5.25 5.46
C THR A 124 2.74 5.24 5.04
N MET A 125 3.02 5.53 3.76
CA MET A 125 4.38 5.59 3.24
C MET A 125 5.20 6.73 3.86
N ILE A 126 4.62 7.91 4.03
CA ILE A 126 5.28 9.05 4.69
C ILE A 126 5.57 8.72 6.17
N ALA A 127 4.66 8.04 6.87
CA ALA A 127 4.89 7.65 8.25
C ALA A 127 6.01 6.61 8.39
N LEU A 128 6.14 5.69 7.42
CA LEU A 128 7.18 4.66 7.40
C LEU A 128 8.54 5.18 6.92
N GLU A 129 8.54 6.13 5.98
CA GLU A 129 9.73 6.69 5.35
C GLU A 129 9.60 8.23 5.26
N PRO A 130 9.86 8.97 6.36
CA PRO A 130 9.55 10.41 6.47
C PRO A 130 10.21 11.35 5.44
N HIS A 131 11.25 10.89 4.74
CA HIS A 131 11.98 11.65 3.73
C HIS A 131 11.80 11.09 2.32
N ILE A 132 10.78 10.27 2.11
CA ILE A 132 10.50 9.67 0.81
C ILE A 132 10.04 10.70 -0.21
N GLN A 133 10.61 10.62 -1.40
CA GLN A 133 10.17 11.35 -2.57
C GLN A 133 9.45 10.38 -3.50
N GLN A 134 8.13 10.54 -3.63
CA GLN A 134 7.32 9.71 -4.51
C GLN A 134 7.64 10.00 -5.98
N ILE A 135 7.83 8.93 -6.75
CA ILE A 135 8.00 8.98 -8.20
C ILE A 135 6.70 8.48 -8.83
N LYS A 136 6.02 9.36 -9.57
CA LYS A 136 4.75 9.04 -10.26
C LYS A 136 4.91 8.65 -11.72
N ASP A 137 6.08 8.90 -12.28
CA ASP A 137 6.39 8.55 -13.67
C ASP A 137 6.66 7.05 -13.79
N GLU A 138 5.69 6.32 -14.34
CA GLU A 138 5.74 4.86 -14.50
C GLU A 138 6.93 4.40 -15.36
N SER A 139 7.45 5.24 -16.26
CA SER A 139 8.64 4.88 -17.06
C SER A 139 9.90 4.71 -16.21
N ARG A 140 9.89 5.26 -14.98
CA ARG A 140 10.99 5.18 -14.02
C ARG A 140 10.79 4.05 -13.01
N PHE A 141 9.73 3.26 -13.12
CA PHE A 141 9.42 2.21 -12.15
C PHE A 141 10.41 1.06 -12.31
N PRO A 142 10.98 0.55 -11.20
CA PRO A 142 11.91 -0.55 -11.26
C PRO A 142 11.28 -1.79 -11.90
N LEU A 143 12.07 -2.45 -12.75
CA LEU A 143 11.71 -3.71 -13.42
C LEU A 143 10.48 -3.63 -14.35
N GLY A 144 10.01 -2.43 -14.70
CA GLY A 144 8.82 -2.25 -15.55
C GLY A 144 7.53 -2.75 -14.90
N ILE A 145 7.52 -2.91 -13.58
CA ILE A 145 6.34 -3.34 -12.82
C ILE A 145 5.57 -2.08 -12.38
N ARG A 146 4.25 -2.10 -12.56
CA ARG A 146 3.36 -1.04 -12.10
C ARG A 146 3.10 -1.18 -10.59
N TRP A 147 3.91 -0.48 -9.80
CA TRP A 147 3.78 -0.42 -8.35
C TRP A 147 2.65 0.52 -7.95
N ASP A 148 1.91 0.20 -6.89
CA ASP A 148 0.92 1.12 -6.31
C ASP A 148 1.62 2.33 -5.66
N TYR A 149 2.86 2.12 -5.21
CA TYR A 149 3.73 3.20 -4.75
C TYR A 149 5.19 2.94 -5.13
N TYR A 150 5.86 3.95 -5.65
CA TYR A 150 7.31 3.99 -5.77
C TYR A 150 7.84 5.31 -5.24
N GLY A 151 8.88 5.25 -4.42
CA GLY A 151 9.62 6.41 -3.99
C GLY A 151 11.09 6.12 -3.75
N VAL A 152 11.85 7.19 -3.59
CA VAL A 152 13.27 7.14 -3.25
C VAL A 152 13.54 7.96 -2.00
N VAL A 153 14.43 7.45 -1.15
CA VAL A 153 14.94 8.17 0.01
C VAL A 153 16.41 8.52 -0.27
N GLY A 154 16.72 9.81 -0.24
CA GLY A 154 18.10 10.30 -0.34
C GLY A 154 18.92 9.80 0.85
N SER A 155 20.16 9.39 0.61
CA SER A 155 21.13 9.23 1.70
C SER A 155 21.43 10.61 2.26
N VAL A 156 21.01 10.87 3.50
CA VAL A 156 21.46 12.02 4.28
C VAL A 156 22.93 11.85 4.60
#